data_AF-A0AA95IB16-F1
#
_entry.id   AF-A0AA95IB16-F1
#
_cell.length_a   1.000
_cell.length_b   1.000
_cell.length_c   1.000
_cell.angle_alpha   90.00
_cell.angle_beta   90.00
_cell.angle_gamma   90.00
#
_symmetry.space_group_name_H-M   'P 1'
#
loop_
_entity.id
_entity.type
_entity.pdbx_description
1 polymer ?
#
loop_
_entity_poly.entity_id
_entity_poly.type
_entity_poly.pdbx_seq_one_letter_code
_entity_poly.pdbx_strand_id
1 'polypeptide(L)'
;MPHLNITWLALASAGPNRWFMNSIAFWGFVMLGVMCIGGFFMFRKFLKVLPKADGMSKLDWQNHWVENSRHLWTDEAKAFLDQLVQPVPAPFRDIAKHSIAAEIGKIALQEKASEVTQDHCIKGYIVATPKRDYKFLMNFLEKSNIDYRPYQHLINK
;
A
#
# COMPACT_ATOMS: atom_id res chain seq x y z
N MET A 1 -29.37 27.49 76.32
CA MET A 1 -29.40 26.50 75.21
C MET A 1 -29.35 27.27 73.89
N PRO A 2 -28.62 26.78 72.88
CA PRO A 2 -27.86 27.60 71.95
C PRO A 2 -28.69 28.22 70.82
N HIS A 3 -28.35 29.46 70.48
CA HIS A 3 -28.80 30.19 69.30
C HIS A 3 -27.98 29.74 68.09
N LEU A 4 -28.61 29.00 67.18
CA LEU A 4 -28.01 28.60 65.90
C LEU A 4 -27.96 29.82 64.97
N ASN A 5 -26.79 30.46 64.90
CA ASN A 5 -26.50 31.42 63.84
C ASN A 5 -26.22 30.66 62.54
N ILE A 6 -27.24 30.53 61.70
CA ILE A 6 -27.11 29.99 60.34
C ILE A 6 -26.54 31.10 59.45
N THR A 7 -25.23 31.17 59.34
CA THR A 7 -24.57 31.98 58.30
C THR A 7 -24.64 31.23 56.99
N TRP A 8 -25.57 31.63 56.12
CA TRP A 8 -25.60 31.22 54.72
C TRP A 8 -24.36 31.77 54.02
N LEU A 9 -23.33 30.93 53.86
CA LEU A 9 -22.20 31.22 52.98
C LEU A 9 -22.72 31.15 51.54
N ALA A 10 -23.08 32.29 50.97
CA ALA A 10 -23.36 32.39 49.55
C ALA A 10 -22.05 32.09 48.80
N LEU A 11 -21.91 30.86 48.28
CA LEU A 11 -20.92 30.54 47.27
C LEU A 11 -21.26 31.34 46.01
N ALA A 12 -20.76 32.56 45.91
CA ALA A 12 -20.71 33.25 44.64
C ALA A 12 -19.75 32.45 43.75
N SER A 13 -20.30 31.67 42.83
CA SER A 13 -19.52 31.03 41.77
C SER A 13 -18.99 32.13 40.86
N ALA A 14 -17.77 32.59 41.13
CA ALA A 14 -17.03 33.38 40.16
C ALA A 14 -16.95 32.53 38.87
N GLY A 15 -17.61 33.00 37.81
CA GLY A 15 -17.60 32.31 36.52
C GLY A 15 -16.17 32.11 36.02
N PRO A 16 -15.94 31.13 35.13
CA PRO A 16 -14.61 30.87 34.59
C PRO A 16 -13.98 32.14 33.98
N ASN A 17 -12.68 32.33 34.16
CA ASN A 17 -11.95 33.49 33.63
C ASN A 17 -12.20 33.63 32.11
N ARG A 18 -12.50 34.85 31.64
CA ARG A 18 -12.72 35.16 30.21
C ARG A 18 -11.58 34.67 29.32
N TRP A 19 -10.33 34.73 29.80
CA TRP A 19 -9.17 34.19 29.08
C TRP A 19 -9.23 32.66 28.92
N PHE A 20 -9.68 31.95 29.95
CA PHE A 20 -9.88 30.51 29.93
C PHE A 20 -11.03 30.14 28.97
N MET A 21 -12.15 30.87 29.00
CA MET A 21 -13.26 30.66 28.06
C MET A 21 -12.84 30.88 26.59
N ASN A 22 -12.10 31.95 26.31
CA ASN A 22 -11.58 32.22 24.96
C ASN A 22 -10.57 31.16 24.50
N SER A 23 -9.77 30.62 25.43
CA SER A 23 -8.84 29.52 25.13
C SER A 23 -9.57 28.25 24.72
N ILE A 24 -10.66 27.89 25.42
CA ILE A 24 -11.50 26.75 25.05
C ILE A 24 -12.09 26.95 23.65
N ALA A 25 -12.64 28.12 23.37
CA ALA A 25 -13.20 28.42 22.05
C ALA A 25 -12.14 28.32 20.94
N PHE A 26 -10.96 28.93 21.15
CA PHE A 26 -9.84 28.84 20.22
C PHE A 26 -9.43 27.39 19.93
N TRP A 27 -9.21 26.58 20.97
CA TRP A 27 -8.83 25.18 20.80
C TRP A 27 -9.93 24.34 20.15
N GLY A 28 -11.21 24.68 20.36
CA GLY A 28 -12.33 24.07 19.64
C GLY A 28 -12.23 24.27 18.13
N PHE A 29 -11.95 25.50 17.67
CA PHE A 29 -11.75 25.77 16.24
C PHE A 29 -10.48 25.10 15.69
N VAL A 30 -9.38 25.07 16.46
CA VAL A 30 -8.15 24.39 16.06
C VAL A 30 -8.40 22.89 15.86
N MET A 31 -9.07 22.22 16.80
CA MET A 31 -9.39 20.79 16.69
C MET A 31 -10.30 20.51 15.50
N LEU A 32 -11.32 21.34 15.28
CA LEU A 32 -12.18 21.22 14.11
C LEU A 32 -11.39 21.35 12.81
N GLY A 33 -10.50 22.35 12.72
CA GLY A 33 -9.63 22.55 11.57
C GLY A 33 -8.71 21.36 11.31
N VAL A 34 -8.02 20.86 12.34
CA VAL A 34 -7.14 19.69 12.22
C VAL A 34 -7.94 18.44 11.84
N MET A 35 -9.15 18.25 12.35
CA MET A 35 -10.02 17.13 12.00
C MET A 35 -10.46 17.20 10.53
N CYS A 36 -10.85 18.37 10.03
CA CYS A 36 -11.19 18.57 8.62
C CYS A 36 -9.99 18.31 7.69
N ILE A 37 -8.80 18.82 8.05
CA ILE A 37 -7.58 18.61 7.28
C ILE A 37 -7.20 17.12 7.29
N GLY A 38 -7.15 16.50 8.47
CA GLY A 38 -6.86 15.07 8.62
C GLY A 38 -7.85 14.19 7.84
N GLY A 39 -9.13 14.52 7.91
CA GLY A 39 -10.20 13.89 7.13
C GLY A 39 -9.98 14.02 5.63
N PHE A 40 -9.63 15.20 5.12
CA PHE A 40 -9.33 15.43 3.70
C PHE A 40 -8.18 14.54 3.20
N PHE A 41 -7.09 14.43 3.95
CA PHE A 41 -5.95 13.58 3.59
C PHE A 41 -6.31 12.09 3.60
N MET A 42 -7.02 11.62 4.64
CA MET A 42 -7.49 10.23 4.69
C MET A 42 -8.48 9.92 3.57
N PHE A 43 -9.40 10.84 3.27
CA PHE A 43 -10.38 10.67 2.20
C PHE A 43 -9.71 10.57 0.82
N ARG A 44 -8.72 11.42 0.53
CA ARG A 44 -7.94 11.32 -0.72
C ARG A 44 -7.20 9.99 -0.84
N LYS A 45 -6.67 9.47 0.27
CA LYS A 45 -6.02 8.14 0.30
C LYS A 45 -7.06 7.04 0.09
N PHE A 46 -8.24 7.16 0.69
CA PHE A 46 -9.34 6.21 0.59
C PHE A 46 -9.90 6.10 -0.83
N LEU A 47 -10.11 7.23 -1.52
CA LEU A 47 -10.57 7.23 -2.92
C LEU A 47 -9.64 6.45 -3.87
N LYS A 48 -8.35 6.31 -3.55
CA LYS A 48 -7.40 5.51 -4.34
C LYS A 48 -7.51 4.00 -4.10
N VAL A 49 -8.17 3.59 -3.02
CA VAL A 49 -8.31 2.19 -2.59
C VAL A 49 -9.69 1.63 -2.94
N LEU A 50 -10.65 2.48 -3.31
CA LEU A 50 -11.97 2.03 -3.78
C LEU A 50 -11.84 1.04 -4.94
N PRO A 51 -12.71 0.01 -5.00
CA PRO A 51 -12.74 -0.93 -6.11
C PRO A 51 -12.89 -0.17 -7.42
N LYS A 52 -12.25 -0.69 -8.47
CA LYS A 52 -12.29 -0.05 -9.78
C LYS A 52 -13.70 -0.21 -10.37
N ALA A 53 -13.92 0.37 -11.56
CA ALA A 53 -15.23 0.34 -12.23
C ALA A 53 -15.80 -1.08 -12.46
N ASP A 54 -14.97 -2.11 -12.33
CA ASP A 54 -15.31 -3.53 -12.45
C ASP A 54 -15.74 -4.18 -11.12
N GLY A 55 -15.72 -3.45 -9.99
CA GLY A 55 -16.06 -3.97 -8.67
C GLY A 55 -14.99 -4.88 -8.05
N MET A 56 -13.90 -5.15 -8.76
CA MET A 56 -12.84 -6.07 -8.32
C MET A 56 -11.65 -5.29 -7.78
N SER A 57 -11.06 -5.78 -6.69
CA SER A 57 -9.84 -5.18 -6.15
C SER A 57 -8.62 -5.58 -7.00
N LYS A 58 -7.51 -4.86 -6.81
CA LYS A 58 -6.23 -5.26 -7.42
C LYS A 58 -5.84 -6.68 -7.00
N LEU A 59 -6.13 -7.07 -5.76
CA LEU A 59 -5.81 -8.39 -5.23
C LEU A 59 -6.65 -9.48 -5.90
N ASP A 60 -7.94 -9.23 -6.14
CA ASP A 60 -8.81 -10.20 -6.79
C ASP A 60 -8.35 -10.49 -8.22
N TRP A 61 -7.93 -9.44 -8.94
CA TRP A 61 -7.29 -9.61 -10.25
C TRP A 61 -5.98 -10.39 -10.18
N GLN A 62 -5.15 -10.15 -9.16
CA GLN A 62 -3.92 -10.92 -8.99
C GLN A 62 -4.22 -12.41 -8.78
N ASN A 63 -5.16 -12.72 -7.88
CA ASN A 63 -5.59 -14.09 -7.62
C ASN A 63 -6.11 -14.76 -8.91
N HIS A 64 -6.93 -14.04 -9.69
CA HIS A 64 -7.44 -14.53 -10.97
C HIS A 64 -6.32 -14.94 -11.93
N TRP A 65 -5.30 -14.10 -12.11
CA TRP A 65 -4.17 -14.42 -13.00
C TRP A 65 -3.28 -15.54 -12.48
N VAL A 66 -3.07 -15.62 -11.16
CA VAL A 66 -2.31 -16.71 -10.54
C VAL A 66 -3.02 -18.05 -10.74
N GLU A 67 -4.31 -18.12 -10.43
CA GLU A 67 -5.07 -19.37 -10.56
C GLU A 67 -5.19 -19.81 -12.03
N ASN A 68 -5.48 -18.89 -12.94
CA ASN A 68 -5.59 -19.23 -14.37
C ASN A 68 -4.26 -19.66 -14.98
N SER A 69 -3.13 -19.11 -14.52
CA SER A 69 -1.81 -19.47 -15.06
C SER A 69 -1.19 -20.67 -14.38
N ARG A 70 -1.76 -21.19 -13.28
CA ARG A 70 -1.18 -22.24 -12.42
C ARG A 70 -0.69 -23.48 -13.20
N HIS A 71 -1.41 -23.85 -14.25
CA HIS A 71 -1.08 -25.00 -15.10
C HIS A 71 0.16 -24.79 -15.99
N LEU A 72 0.56 -23.54 -16.22
CA LEU A 72 1.72 -23.15 -17.04
C LEU A 72 3.04 -23.16 -16.24
N TRP A 73 2.98 -23.23 -14.91
CA TRP A 73 4.16 -23.08 -14.06
C TRP A 73 4.95 -24.39 -13.93
N THR A 74 6.15 -24.38 -14.51
CA THR A 74 7.16 -25.42 -14.31
C THR A 74 7.92 -25.20 -13.00
N ASP A 75 8.64 -26.22 -12.53
CA ASP A 75 9.40 -26.11 -11.29
C ASP A 75 10.63 -25.20 -11.45
N GLU A 76 11.19 -25.14 -12.66
CA GLU A 76 12.26 -24.21 -13.02
C GLU A 76 11.78 -22.76 -12.95
N ALA A 77 10.58 -22.47 -13.44
CA ALA A 77 9.99 -21.13 -13.40
C ALA A 77 9.71 -20.69 -11.95
N LYS A 78 9.22 -21.61 -11.10
CA LYS A 78 9.01 -21.34 -9.67
C LYS A 78 10.32 -21.06 -8.95
N ALA A 79 11.36 -21.87 -9.20
CA ALA A 79 12.68 -21.67 -8.62
C ALA A 79 13.29 -20.33 -9.06
N PHE A 80 13.10 -19.96 -10.33
CA PHE A 80 13.58 -18.68 -10.84
C PHE A 80 12.81 -17.50 -10.23
N LEU A 81 11.49 -17.60 -10.07
CA LEU A 81 10.70 -16.61 -9.32
C LEU A 81 11.22 -16.44 -7.89
N ASP A 82 11.56 -17.54 -7.21
CA ASP A 82 12.14 -17.50 -5.87
C ASP A 82 13.49 -16.77 -5.83
N GLN A 83 14.31 -16.93 -6.86
CA GLN A 83 15.54 -16.14 -7.02
C GLN A 83 15.24 -14.64 -7.20
N LEU A 84 14.28 -14.29 -8.07
CA LEU A 84 13.94 -12.90 -8.37
C LEU A 84 13.42 -12.12 -7.15
N VAL A 85 12.82 -12.80 -6.16
CA VAL A 85 12.29 -12.16 -4.94
C VAL A 85 13.28 -12.11 -3.77
N GLN A 86 14.48 -12.71 -3.91
CA GLN A 86 15.52 -12.64 -2.88
C GLN A 86 15.89 -11.23 -2.39
N PRO A 87 16.04 -10.20 -3.26
CA PRO A 87 16.43 -8.86 -2.80
C PRO A 87 15.32 -8.16 -2.00
N VAL A 88 14.09 -8.70 -2.00
CA VAL A 88 12.97 -8.15 -1.24
C VAL A 88 13.12 -8.50 0.25
N PRO A 89 12.96 -7.54 1.17
CA PRO A 89 12.97 -7.80 2.61
C PRO A 89 11.93 -8.83 3.01
N ALA A 90 12.28 -9.72 3.95
CA ALA A 90 11.45 -10.86 4.34
C ALA A 90 9.96 -10.53 4.64
N PRO A 91 9.62 -9.43 5.37
CA PRO A 91 8.23 -9.10 5.66
C PRO A 91 7.36 -8.80 4.43
N PHE A 92 7.97 -8.49 3.28
CA PHE A 92 7.29 -8.12 2.05
C PHE A 92 7.45 -9.14 0.93
N ARG A 93 8.27 -10.17 1.14
CA ARG A 93 8.66 -11.12 0.10
C ARG A 93 7.47 -11.88 -0.46
N ASP A 94 6.58 -12.37 0.39
CA ASP A 94 5.41 -13.15 -0.05
C ASP A 94 4.43 -12.30 -0.87
N ILE A 95 4.20 -11.06 -0.43
CA ILE A 95 3.35 -10.10 -1.14
C ILE A 95 3.96 -9.74 -2.50
N ALA A 96 5.27 -9.52 -2.56
CA ALA A 96 5.98 -9.25 -3.80
C ALA A 96 5.94 -10.46 -4.73
N LYS A 97 6.23 -11.66 -4.21
CA LYS A 97 6.19 -12.93 -4.95
C LYS A 97 4.82 -13.14 -5.59
N HIS A 98 3.74 -12.93 -4.82
CA HIS A 98 2.38 -13.04 -5.33
C HIS A 98 2.10 -12.02 -6.44
N SER A 99 2.48 -10.76 -6.24
CA SER A 99 2.27 -9.71 -7.24
C SER A 99 3.07 -9.95 -8.53
N ILE A 100 4.29 -10.48 -8.43
CA ILE A 100 5.14 -10.81 -9.57
C ILE A 100 4.58 -12.05 -10.29
N ALA A 101 4.19 -13.09 -9.55
CA ALA A 101 3.57 -14.30 -10.11
C ALA A 101 2.29 -13.98 -10.90
N ALA A 102 1.45 -13.09 -10.37
CA ALA A 102 0.25 -12.63 -11.07
C ALA A 102 0.58 -11.94 -12.40
N GLU A 103 1.61 -11.09 -12.45
CA GLU A 103 1.99 -10.40 -13.69
C GLU A 103 2.65 -11.36 -14.69
N ILE A 104 3.49 -12.29 -14.24
CA ILE A 104 4.07 -13.35 -15.07
C ILE A 104 2.95 -14.19 -15.70
N GLY A 105 2.01 -14.66 -14.87
CA GLY A 105 0.87 -15.47 -15.32
C GLY A 105 0.00 -14.74 -16.33
N LYS A 106 -0.24 -13.45 -16.10
CA LYS A 106 -0.96 -12.58 -17.04
C LYS A 106 -0.25 -12.47 -18.38
N ILE A 107 1.06 -12.22 -18.39
CA ILE A 107 1.84 -12.11 -19.63
C ILE A 107 1.83 -13.45 -20.37
N ALA A 108 2.08 -14.57 -19.69
CA ALA A 108 2.08 -15.90 -20.30
C ALA A 108 0.73 -16.26 -20.93
N LEU A 109 -0.38 -15.95 -20.26
CA LEU A 109 -1.73 -16.16 -20.79
C LEU A 109 -2.05 -15.24 -21.97
N GLN A 110 -1.58 -13.99 -21.94
CA GLN A 110 -1.77 -13.04 -23.04
C GLN A 110 -0.95 -13.43 -24.28
N GLU A 111 0.26 -13.94 -24.09
CA GLU A 111 1.12 -14.45 -25.17
C GLU A 111 0.69 -15.86 -25.64
N LYS A 112 -0.33 -16.46 -25.00
CA LYS A 112 -0.81 -17.84 -25.25
C LYS A 112 0.32 -18.87 -25.18
N ALA A 113 1.25 -18.66 -24.24
CA ALA A 113 2.37 -19.56 -24.02
C ALA A 113 1.87 -20.90 -23.45
N SER A 114 2.50 -21.99 -23.87
CA SER A 114 2.22 -23.33 -23.33
C SER A 114 2.80 -23.53 -21.92
N GLU A 115 3.82 -22.75 -21.56
CA GLU A 115 4.52 -22.82 -20.28
C GLU A 115 5.16 -21.47 -19.92
N VAL A 116 5.40 -21.23 -18.63
CA VAL A 116 6.10 -20.05 -18.14
C VAL A 116 7.60 -20.23 -18.37
N THR A 117 8.17 -19.43 -19.27
CA THR A 117 9.61 -19.41 -19.53
C THR A 117 10.33 -18.32 -18.72
N GLN A 118 11.67 -18.35 -18.68
CA GLN A 118 12.45 -17.29 -18.02
C GLN A 118 12.17 -15.89 -18.59
N ASP A 119 11.88 -15.79 -19.89
CA ASP A 119 11.51 -14.53 -20.54
C ASP A 119 10.24 -13.92 -19.91
N HIS A 120 9.20 -14.74 -19.68
CA HIS A 120 7.99 -14.33 -18.99
C HIS A 120 8.29 -13.88 -17.55
N CYS A 121 9.16 -14.62 -16.84
CA CYS A 121 9.57 -14.28 -15.48
C CYS A 121 10.26 -12.92 -15.41
N ILE A 122 11.19 -12.64 -16.32
CA ILE A 122 11.91 -11.36 -16.37
C ILE A 122 10.95 -10.22 -16.73
N LYS A 123 10.13 -10.38 -17.77
CA LYS A 123 9.11 -9.40 -18.16
C LYS A 123 8.16 -9.09 -17.00
N GLY A 124 7.61 -10.13 -16.37
CA GLY A 124 6.69 -9.99 -15.24
C GLY A 124 7.33 -9.32 -14.03
N TYR A 125 8.60 -9.64 -13.74
CA TYR A 125 9.35 -8.99 -12.67
C TYR A 125 9.58 -7.49 -12.93
N ILE A 126 9.96 -7.11 -14.15
CA ILE A 126 10.15 -5.70 -14.53
C ILE A 126 8.82 -4.93 -14.46
N VAL A 127 7.74 -5.49 -15.00
CA VAL A 127 6.42 -4.85 -15.05
C VAL A 127 5.78 -4.74 -13.67
N ALA A 128 5.94 -5.76 -12.81
CA ALA A 128 5.41 -5.73 -11.45
C ALA A 128 6.19 -4.78 -10.53
N THR A 129 7.44 -4.45 -10.86
CA THR A 129 8.29 -3.56 -10.06
C THR A 129 7.85 -2.09 -10.21
N PRO A 130 7.63 -1.34 -9.11
CA PRO A 130 7.33 0.08 -9.19
C PRO A 130 8.51 0.88 -9.77
N LYS A 131 8.22 1.91 -10.59
CA LYS A 131 9.25 2.74 -11.25
C LYS A 131 10.31 3.32 -10.31
N ARG A 132 9.91 3.67 -9.08
CA ARG A 132 10.82 4.20 -8.05
C ARG A 132 11.92 3.20 -7.65
N ASP A 133 11.66 1.91 -7.83
CA ASP A 133 12.49 0.79 -7.38
C ASP A 133 13.34 0.19 -8.53
N TYR A 134 13.27 0.75 -9.75
CA TYR A 134 14.02 0.24 -10.92
C TYR A 134 15.53 0.25 -10.75
N LYS A 135 16.08 1.16 -9.95
CA LYS A 135 17.52 1.14 -9.64
C LYS A 135 17.93 -0.16 -8.93
N PHE A 136 17.10 -0.67 -8.01
CA PHE A 136 17.38 -1.91 -7.30
C PHE A 136 17.19 -3.14 -8.20
N LEU A 137 16.15 -3.10 -9.03
CA LEU A 137 15.88 -4.11 -10.06
C LEU A 137 17.08 -4.30 -10.99
N MET A 138 17.56 -3.23 -11.64
CA MET A 138 18.68 -3.30 -12.58
C MET A 138 19.96 -3.79 -11.89
N ASN A 139 20.28 -3.24 -10.71
CA ASN A 139 21.43 -3.70 -9.93
C ASN A 139 21.36 -5.19 -9.59
N PHE A 140 20.17 -5.72 -9.30
CA PHE A 140 19.99 -7.14 -8.99
C PHE A 140 20.13 -8.02 -10.24
N LEU A 141 19.56 -7.62 -11.37
CA LEU A 141 19.66 -8.34 -12.64
C LEU A 141 21.12 -8.39 -13.14
N GLU A 142 21.85 -7.28 -13.04
CA GLU A 142 23.29 -7.22 -13.36
C GLU A 142 24.11 -8.16 -12.49
N LYS A 143 23.89 -8.12 -11.16
CA LYS A 143 24.58 -9.03 -10.21
C LYS A 143 24.24 -10.49 -10.45
N SER A 144 23.04 -10.78 -10.92
CA SER A 144 22.58 -12.14 -11.23
C SER A 144 23.00 -12.61 -12.63
N ASN A 145 23.76 -11.79 -13.37
CA ASN A 145 24.18 -12.05 -14.76
C ASN A 145 23.00 -12.25 -15.73
N ILE A 146 21.86 -11.61 -15.46
CA ILE A 146 20.66 -11.69 -16.30
C ILE A 146 20.67 -10.51 -17.27
N ASP A 147 20.73 -10.81 -18.58
CA ASP A 147 20.69 -9.78 -19.60
C ASP A 147 19.28 -9.18 -19.74
N TYR A 148 19.13 -7.93 -19.33
CA TYR A 148 17.87 -7.20 -19.38
C TYR A 148 17.77 -6.23 -20.56
N ARG A 149 18.79 -6.14 -21.42
CA ARG A 149 18.82 -5.25 -22.59
C ARG A 149 17.59 -5.42 -23.50
N PRO A 150 17.09 -6.64 -23.79
CA PRO A 150 15.88 -6.81 -24.61
C PRO A 150 14.64 -6.15 -24.01
N TYR A 151 14.60 -6.00 -22.68
CA TYR A 151 13.44 -5.49 -21.93
C TYR A 151 13.56 -4.02 -21.51
N GLN A 152 14.59 -3.32 -21.98
CA GLN A 152 14.82 -1.92 -21.63
C GLN A 152 13.63 -1.00 -21.99
N HIS A 153 12.86 -1.39 -23.01
CA HIS A 153 11.61 -0.74 -23.39
C HIS A 153 10.52 -0.81 -22.31
N LEU A 154 10.53 -1.82 -21.42
CA LEU A 154 9.60 -1.95 -20.30
C LEU A 154 10.00 -1.05 -19.11
N ILE A 155 11.30 -0.75 -18.97
CA ILE A 155 11.84 0.09 -17.89
C ILE A 155 11.61 1.58 -18.17
N ASN A 156 11.60 1.99 -19.44
CA ASN A 156 11.44 3.39 -19.86
C ASN A 156 9.97 3.84 -20.02
N LYS A 157 8.99 3.01 -19.65
CA LYS A 157 7.56 3.33 -19.74
C LYS A 157 7.03 3.94 -18.45
#